data_AF-A0A3P6QDU3-F1
#
_entry.id   AF-A0A3P6QDU3-F1
#
_cell.length_a   1.000
_cell.length_b   1.000
_cell.length_c   1.000
_cell.angle_alpha   90.00
_cell.angle_beta   90.00
_cell.angle_gamma   90.00
#
_symmetry.space_group_name_H-M   'P 1'
#
loop_
_entity.id
_entity.type
_entity.pdbx_description
1 polymer ?
#
loop_
_entity_poly.entity_id
_entity_poly.type
_entity_poly.pdbx_seq_one_letter_code
_entity_poly.pdbx_strand_id
1 'polypeptide(L)'
;MMYKEFSMDKRIEYVNALIDMVDRDRNRHHLVLPLLTSTDDVEERLKLIFRCANMGYKDLSELDISVLSPVLLQPLYDRQRTARGDQSKLNKIARILKSFGIASDSVWQTMYSWWQDKTASEKRMADLADASRPLSGELKEWLKLQYTATFELEKKNSLKGLPVRITYERLKKFVDDRDSSKVHAFLSSYGWPEDTNFEEIIPDVLGLYLDHEEWSNVKKMLISLSAQSAKWQKPDDPTYSPMKNYHLLHILRRMSNEGEEISVVKIINYAYELRRLFPEGLFLIQRQSKLAVMKIFAATANYDTFFNTLHEYNRLFGKCFERLPNPSVEKIDECIDLLRTLIKLEILQLHPNETLTSVFIGNVLRRLGWEEAVNTWMKFQSGLYCSNGIVTLLRFCLSQKTEASKRNIQYGKFSLLFPSP
;
A
#
# COMPACT_ATOMS: atom_id res chain seq x y z
N MET A 1 -0.91 -31.81 2.05
CA MET A 1 -0.72 -31.47 0.63
C MET A 1 0.77 -31.31 0.38
N MET A 2 1.32 -32.00 -0.61
CA MET A 2 2.72 -31.84 -1.00
C MET A 2 2.85 -30.63 -1.95
N TYR A 3 3.97 -29.90 -1.89
CA TYR A 3 4.25 -28.70 -2.72
C TYR A 3 4.03 -28.92 -4.23
N LYS A 4 4.19 -30.17 -4.69
CA LYS A 4 3.96 -30.60 -6.08
C LYS A 4 2.53 -30.38 -6.57
N GLU A 5 1.54 -30.34 -5.68
CA GLU A 5 0.11 -30.20 -6.01
C GLU A 5 -0.34 -28.74 -6.12
N PHE A 6 0.52 -27.78 -5.77
CA PHE A 6 0.18 -26.35 -5.84
C PHE A 6 0.34 -25.80 -7.25
N SER A 7 -0.59 -24.92 -7.64
CA SER A 7 -0.44 -24.05 -8.81
C SER A 7 0.76 -23.13 -8.64
N MET A 8 1.33 -22.64 -9.74
CA MET A 8 2.47 -21.71 -9.71
C MET A 8 2.16 -20.44 -8.90
N ASP A 9 0.94 -19.92 -8.96
CA ASP A 9 0.53 -18.77 -8.15
C ASP A 9 0.60 -19.05 -6.65
N LYS A 10 0.08 -20.21 -6.20
CA LYS A 10 0.17 -20.62 -4.79
C LYS A 10 1.62 -20.85 -4.39
N ARG A 11 2.44 -21.49 -5.24
CA ARG A 11 3.87 -21.70 -4.94
C ARG A 11 4.60 -20.38 -4.74
N ILE A 12 4.32 -19.38 -5.56
CA ILE A 12 4.93 -18.05 -5.48
C ILE A 12 4.46 -17.31 -4.22
N GLU A 13 3.21 -17.45 -3.81
CA GLU A 13 2.71 -16.89 -2.55
C GLU A 13 3.47 -17.44 -1.34
N TYR A 14 3.66 -18.76 -1.26
CA TYR A 14 4.45 -19.37 -0.20
C TYR A 14 5.93 -19.00 -0.27
N VAL A 15 6.50 -18.93 -1.48
CA VAL A 15 7.90 -18.53 -1.66
C VAL A 15 8.10 -17.07 -1.29
N ASN A 16 7.15 -16.19 -1.58
CA ASN A 16 7.20 -14.79 -1.14
C ASN A 16 7.20 -14.69 0.39
N ALA A 17 6.29 -15.40 1.05
CA ALA A 17 6.24 -15.45 2.51
C ALA A 17 7.54 -16.03 3.12
N LEU A 18 8.12 -17.04 2.49
CA LEU A 18 9.41 -17.60 2.91
C LEU A 18 10.55 -16.59 2.72
N ILE A 19 10.60 -15.92 1.57
CA ILE A 19 11.60 -14.88 1.24
C ILE A 19 11.50 -13.71 2.23
N ASP A 20 10.28 -13.30 2.62
CA ASP A 20 10.07 -12.30 3.67
C ASP A 20 10.70 -12.71 5.01
N MET A 21 10.78 -14.01 5.31
CA MET A 21 11.41 -14.53 6.51
C MET A 21 12.93 -14.68 6.39
N VAL A 22 13.45 -15.09 5.22
CA VAL A 22 14.86 -15.50 5.07
C VAL A 22 15.76 -14.48 4.37
N ASP A 23 15.20 -13.53 3.63
CA ASP A 23 15.93 -12.48 2.91
C ASP A 23 15.11 -11.18 2.82
N ARG A 24 14.87 -10.56 3.98
CA ARG A 24 14.05 -9.34 4.12
C ARG A 24 14.57 -8.17 3.27
N ASP A 25 15.90 -8.08 3.11
CA ASP A 25 16.56 -6.99 2.37
C ASP A 25 16.78 -7.29 0.88
N ARG A 26 16.37 -8.49 0.40
CA ARG A 26 16.44 -8.91 -1.01
C ARG A 26 17.85 -8.92 -1.61
N ASN A 27 18.84 -9.19 -0.78
CA ASN A 27 20.25 -9.20 -1.19
C ASN A 27 20.70 -10.57 -1.74
N ARG A 28 19.90 -11.62 -1.54
CA ARG A 28 20.24 -13.00 -1.90
C ARG A 28 19.54 -13.41 -3.19
N HIS A 29 19.94 -12.78 -4.31
CA HIS A 29 19.37 -12.98 -5.63
C HIS A 29 19.32 -14.47 -6.08
N HIS A 30 20.23 -15.31 -5.60
CA HIS A 30 20.20 -16.76 -5.89
C HIS A 30 18.94 -17.50 -5.41
N LEU A 31 18.19 -16.95 -4.45
CA LEU A 31 16.97 -17.58 -3.92
C LEU A 31 15.86 -17.72 -4.96
N VAL A 32 15.87 -16.92 -6.03
CA VAL A 32 14.85 -16.98 -7.09
C VAL A 32 15.23 -17.92 -8.25
N LEU A 33 16.50 -18.37 -8.33
CA LEU A 33 16.96 -19.29 -9.38
C LEU A 33 16.15 -20.60 -9.43
N PRO A 34 15.85 -21.29 -8.31
CA PRO A 34 15.07 -22.52 -8.35
C PRO A 34 13.67 -22.35 -8.96
N LEU A 35 13.09 -21.15 -8.86
CA LEU A 35 11.79 -20.83 -9.48
C LEU A 35 11.93 -20.78 -11.00
N LEU A 36 12.97 -20.11 -11.50
CA LEU A 36 13.23 -20.01 -12.93
C LEU A 36 13.52 -21.37 -13.57
N THR A 37 14.20 -22.26 -12.84
CA THR A 37 14.47 -23.63 -13.30
C THR A 37 13.27 -24.57 -13.15
N SER A 38 12.24 -24.19 -12.40
CA SER A 38 11.07 -25.07 -12.13
C SER A 38 10.08 -25.17 -13.28
N THR A 39 10.26 -24.36 -14.33
CA THR A 39 9.35 -24.28 -15.48
C THR A 39 10.16 -24.40 -16.76
N ASP A 40 9.65 -25.12 -17.76
CA ASP A 40 10.34 -25.33 -19.05
C ASP A 40 10.02 -24.25 -20.09
N ASP A 41 8.89 -23.55 -19.92
CA ASP A 41 8.43 -22.50 -20.83
C ASP A 41 9.11 -21.14 -20.54
N VAL A 42 9.65 -20.53 -21.60
CA VAL A 42 10.38 -19.26 -21.55
C VAL A 42 9.46 -18.09 -21.20
N GLU A 43 8.19 -18.13 -21.60
CA GLU A 43 7.24 -17.06 -21.35
C GLU A 43 6.79 -17.06 -19.88
N GLU A 44 6.57 -18.24 -19.30
CA GLU A 44 6.37 -18.40 -17.87
C GLU A 44 7.60 -17.98 -17.05
N ARG A 45 8.82 -18.26 -17.51
CA ARG A 45 10.05 -17.76 -16.88
C ARG A 45 10.12 -16.23 -16.87
N LEU A 46 9.70 -15.56 -17.95
CA LEU A 46 9.61 -14.09 -17.98
C LEU A 46 8.58 -13.55 -16.97
N LYS A 47 7.42 -14.21 -16.85
CA LYS A 47 6.41 -13.85 -15.84
C LYS A 47 6.95 -14.02 -14.42
N LEU A 48 7.73 -15.08 -14.17
CA LEU A 48 8.42 -15.28 -12.89
C LEU A 48 9.43 -14.17 -12.60
N ILE A 49 10.24 -13.77 -13.59
CA ILE A 49 11.19 -12.66 -13.46
C ILE A 49 10.48 -11.38 -13.07
N PHE A 50 9.38 -11.03 -13.74
CA PHE A 50 8.60 -9.85 -13.40
C PHE A 50 8.03 -9.90 -11.97
N ARG A 51 7.59 -11.08 -11.52
CA ARG A 51 7.15 -11.27 -10.13
C ARG A 51 8.31 -11.11 -9.15
N CYS A 52 9.49 -11.66 -9.44
CA CYS A 52 10.68 -11.50 -8.60
C CYS A 52 11.18 -10.05 -8.55
N ALA A 53 11.14 -9.34 -9.67
CA ALA A 53 11.46 -7.91 -9.74
C ALA A 53 10.50 -7.08 -8.86
N ASN A 54 9.20 -7.40 -8.87
CA ASN A 54 8.21 -6.78 -7.99
C ASN A 54 8.39 -7.15 -6.51
N MET A 55 8.99 -8.31 -6.21
CA MET A 55 9.37 -8.71 -4.85
C MET A 55 10.64 -8.00 -4.34
N GLY A 56 11.38 -7.33 -5.23
CA GLY A 56 12.58 -6.56 -4.89
C GLY A 56 13.88 -7.06 -5.56
N TYR A 57 13.88 -8.23 -6.20
CA TYR A 57 15.03 -8.74 -6.96
C TYR A 57 15.08 -8.12 -8.36
N LYS A 58 15.44 -6.84 -8.42
CA LYS A 58 15.39 -6.04 -9.65
C LYS A 58 16.61 -6.22 -10.55
N ASP A 59 17.72 -6.70 -9.99
CA ASP A 59 18.96 -6.88 -10.73
C ASP A 59 19.11 -8.33 -11.19
N LEU A 60 18.96 -8.54 -12.49
CA LEU A 60 19.12 -9.85 -13.11
C LEU A 60 20.60 -10.25 -13.24
N SER A 61 21.53 -9.29 -13.18
CA SER A 61 22.97 -9.54 -13.33
C SER A 61 23.58 -10.24 -12.11
N GLU A 62 22.92 -10.15 -10.96
CA GLU A 62 23.27 -10.85 -9.72
C GLU A 62 22.92 -12.35 -9.73
N LEU A 63 22.21 -12.82 -10.76
CA LEU A 63 21.93 -14.24 -10.96
C LEU A 63 23.10 -14.93 -11.65
N ASP A 64 23.33 -16.20 -11.29
CA ASP A 64 24.35 -17.02 -11.92
C ASP A 64 24.08 -17.16 -13.43
N ILE A 65 24.98 -16.59 -14.23
CA ILE A 65 24.86 -16.56 -15.68
C ILE A 65 24.92 -17.95 -16.31
N SER A 66 25.63 -18.89 -15.67
CA SER A 66 25.73 -20.27 -16.16
C SER A 66 24.37 -20.99 -16.13
N VAL A 67 23.46 -20.55 -15.27
CA VAL A 67 22.08 -21.02 -15.19
C VAL A 67 21.17 -20.15 -16.05
N LEU A 68 21.31 -18.83 -15.97
CA LEU A 68 20.42 -17.87 -16.65
C LEU A 68 20.55 -17.93 -18.18
N SER A 69 21.76 -18.14 -18.69
CA SER A 69 22.06 -18.25 -20.13
C SER A 69 21.24 -19.37 -20.80
N PRO A 70 21.33 -20.65 -20.40
CA PRO A 70 20.57 -21.73 -21.02
C PRO A 70 19.07 -21.70 -20.70
N VAL A 71 18.67 -21.16 -19.54
CA VAL A 71 17.27 -21.16 -19.08
C VAL A 71 16.47 -19.99 -19.68
N LEU A 72 17.11 -18.86 -19.99
CA LEU A 72 16.39 -17.66 -20.44
C LEU A 72 17.00 -17.03 -21.69
N LEU A 73 18.27 -16.63 -21.64
CA LEU A 73 18.85 -15.76 -22.68
C LEU A 73 18.99 -16.47 -24.03
N GLN A 74 19.49 -17.69 -24.02
CA GLN A 74 19.65 -18.53 -25.21
C GLN A 74 18.28 -18.90 -25.82
N PRO A 75 17.29 -19.42 -25.06
CA PRO A 75 15.95 -19.64 -25.59
C PRO A 75 15.26 -18.38 -26.15
N LEU A 76 15.44 -17.22 -25.51
CA LEU A 76 14.90 -15.95 -26.00
C LEU A 76 15.51 -15.55 -27.34
N TYR A 77 16.82 -15.78 -27.51
CA TYR A 77 17.54 -15.54 -28.76
C TYR A 77 17.08 -16.46 -29.88
N ASP A 78 16.96 -17.75 -29.59
CA ASP A 78 16.58 -18.78 -30.56
C ASP A 78 15.13 -18.61 -31.03
N ARG A 79 14.22 -18.15 -30.15
CA ARG A 79 12.82 -17.84 -30.48
C ARG A 79 12.66 -16.64 -31.42
N GLN A 80 13.68 -15.79 -31.57
CA GLN A 80 13.62 -14.66 -32.50
C GLN A 80 13.82 -15.12 -33.95
N ARG A 81 12.77 -15.10 -34.77
CA ARG A 81 12.91 -15.13 -36.24
C ARG A 81 13.50 -13.80 -36.73
N THR A 82 14.39 -13.81 -37.74
CA THR A 82 14.90 -12.55 -38.28
C THR A 82 15.17 -12.58 -39.78
N ALA A 83 14.83 -11.45 -40.42
CA ALA A 83 15.17 -11.07 -41.79
C ALA A 83 16.18 -9.89 -41.84
N ARG A 84 16.76 -9.48 -40.70
CA ARG A 84 17.57 -8.23 -40.53
C ARG A 84 18.80 -8.36 -39.60
N GLY A 85 19.36 -9.57 -39.42
CA GLY A 85 20.65 -9.80 -38.72
C GLY A 85 20.62 -9.94 -37.18
N ASP A 86 21.73 -10.43 -36.62
CA ASP A 86 21.87 -10.87 -35.20
C ASP A 86 21.80 -9.72 -34.17
N GLN A 87 22.31 -8.53 -34.51
CA GLN A 87 22.19 -7.33 -33.65
C GLN A 87 20.72 -6.94 -33.38
N SER A 88 19.81 -7.21 -34.32
CA SER A 88 18.37 -6.98 -34.15
C SER A 88 17.75 -7.93 -33.13
N LYS A 89 18.24 -9.18 -33.04
CA LYS A 89 17.79 -10.15 -32.02
C LYS A 89 18.19 -9.71 -30.63
N LEU A 90 19.45 -9.30 -30.44
CA LEU A 90 19.96 -8.82 -29.15
C LEU A 90 19.20 -7.58 -28.67
N ASN A 91 18.89 -6.65 -29.56
CA ASN A 91 18.05 -5.49 -29.24
C ASN A 91 16.63 -5.88 -28.80
N LYS A 92 16.03 -6.91 -29.43
CA LYS A 92 14.72 -7.42 -29.03
C LYS A 92 14.77 -8.08 -27.65
N ILE A 93 15.78 -8.89 -27.37
CA ILE A 93 15.97 -9.51 -26.04
C ILE A 93 16.07 -8.42 -24.98
N ALA A 94 16.95 -7.43 -25.18
CA ALA A 94 17.09 -6.32 -24.24
C ALA A 94 15.77 -5.57 -24.02
N ARG A 95 14.98 -5.35 -25.08
CA ARG A 95 13.65 -4.73 -24.96
C ARG A 95 12.65 -5.59 -24.19
N ILE A 96 12.66 -6.91 -24.42
CA ILE A 96 11.82 -7.86 -23.69
C ILE A 96 12.18 -7.81 -22.20
N LEU A 97 13.45 -7.97 -21.82
CA LEU A 97 13.87 -7.93 -20.42
C LEU A 97 13.47 -6.62 -19.73
N LYS A 98 13.64 -5.47 -20.41
CA LYS A 98 13.17 -4.16 -19.91
C LYS A 98 11.65 -4.10 -19.71
N SER A 99 10.85 -4.68 -20.61
CA SER A 99 9.38 -4.72 -20.45
C SER A 99 8.90 -5.58 -19.27
N PHE A 100 9.74 -6.50 -18.79
CA PHE A 100 9.48 -7.30 -17.59
C PHE A 100 10.13 -6.71 -16.32
N GLY A 101 10.49 -5.41 -16.34
CA GLY A 101 10.84 -4.64 -15.14
C GLY A 101 12.33 -4.61 -14.79
N ILE A 102 13.22 -5.12 -15.65
CA ILE A 102 14.67 -5.09 -15.42
C ILE A 102 15.26 -3.75 -15.92
N ALA A 103 16.11 -3.14 -15.10
CA ALA A 103 16.72 -1.84 -15.40
C ALA A 103 17.74 -1.92 -16.56
N SER A 104 18.00 -0.80 -17.24
CA SER A 104 18.81 -0.78 -18.47
C SER A 104 20.27 -1.15 -18.24
N ASP A 105 20.81 -0.70 -17.12
CA ASP A 105 22.14 -1.04 -16.59
C ASP A 105 22.22 -2.53 -16.24
N SER A 106 21.25 -3.07 -15.51
CA SER A 106 21.17 -4.50 -15.17
C SER A 106 21.10 -5.37 -16.42
N VAL A 107 20.27 -5.00 -17.42
CA VAL A 107 20.23 -5.70 -18.72
C VAL A 107 21.59 -5.67 -19.40
N TRP A 108 22.28 -4.54 -19.40
CA TRP A 108 23.62 -4.46 -19.99
C TRP A 108 24.61 -5.35 -19.25
N GLN A 109 24.59 -5.36 -17.91
CA GLN A 109 25.45 -6.21 -17.08
C GLN A 109 25.15 -7.70 -17.28
N THR A 110 23.89 -8.10 -17.36
CA THR A 110 23.51 -9.48 -17.67
C THR A 110 24.04 -9.90 -19.05
N MET A 111 23.93 -9.04 -20.06
CA MET A 111 24.46 -9.31 -21.40
C MET A 111 26.00 -9.35 -21.41
N TYR A 112 26.65 -8.57 -20.55
CA TYR A 112 28.09 -8.59 -20.33
C TYR A 112 28.56 -9.90 -19.68
N SER A 113 27.87 -10.36 -18.63
CA SER A 113 28.12 -11.68 -18.03
C SER A 113 27.91 -12.80 -19.05
N TRP A 114 26.89 -12.69 -19.91
CA TRP A 114 26.65 -13.67 -20.97
C TRP A 114 27.78 -13.70 -22.01
N TRP A 115 28.30 -12.52 -22.37
CA TRP A 115 29.48 -12.42 -23.23
C TRP A 115 30.71 -13.09 -22.63
N GLN A 116 30.96 -12.89 -21.33
CA GLN A 116 32.09 -13.53 -20.64
C GLN A 116 31.96 -15.05 -20.63
N ASP A 117 30.77 -15.56 -20.33
CA ASP A 117 30.45 -16.99 -20.34
C ASP A 117 30.65 -17.60 -21.73
N LYS A 118 30.11 -16.97 -22.79
CA LYS A 118 30.31 -17.38 -24.18
C LYS A 118 31.79 -17.35 -24.59
N THR A 119 32.52 -16.30 -24.22
CA THR A 119 33.96 -16.19 -24.51
C THR A 119 34.75 -17.33 -23.85
N ALA A 120 34.39 -17.70 -22.61
CA ALA A 120 35.04 -18.80 -21.91
C ALA A 120 34.69 -20.16 -22.53
N SER A 121 33.44 -20.33 -22.97
CA SER A 121 32.96 -21.55 -23.63
C SER A 121 33.61 -21.75 -25.01
N GLU A 122 33.63 -20.71 -25.86
CA GLU A 122 34.21 -20.75 -27.21
C GLU A 122 35.72 -21.04 -27.19
N LYS A 123 36.46 -20.51 -26.21
CA LYS A 123 37.90 -20.83 -26.04
C LYS A 123 38.18 -22.30 -25.76
N ARG A 124 37.19 -23.05 -25.27
CA ARG A 124 37.30 -24.49 -24.98
C ARG A 124 36.85 -25.35 -26.16
N MET A 125 36.31 -24.76 -27.22
CA MET A 125 35.83 -25.47 -28.41
C MET A 125 36.94 -25.64 -29.44
N ALA A 126 36.95 -26.78 -30.14
CA ALA A 126 37.90 -27.07 -31.21
C ALA A 126 37.51 -26.40 -32.54
N ASP A 127 36.19 -26.25 -32.78
CA ASP A 127 35.63 -25.55 -33.94
C ASP A 127 34.54 -24.59 -33.49
N LEU A 128 34.57 -23.36 -34.02
CA LEU A 128 33.58 -22.31 -33.73
C LEU A 128 32.31 -22.48 -34.58
N ALA A 129 32.32 -23.33 -35.61
CA ALA A 129 31.14 -23.63 -36.42
C ALA A 129 30.02 -24.29 -35.60
N ASP A 130 30.38 -25.04 -34.54
CA ASP A 130 29.44 -25.73 -33.66
C ASP A 130 28.94 -24.85 -32.50
N ALA A 131 29.45 -23.63 -32.36
CA ALA A 131 29.08 -22.74 -31.26
C ALA A 131 27.65 -22.22 -31.42
N SER A 132 26.88 -22.29 -30.33
CA SER A 132 25.52 -21.73 -30.30
C SER A 132 25.57 -20.20 -30.43
N ARG A 133 24.81 -19.65 -31.38
CA ARG A 133 24.63 -18.20 -31.54
C ARG A 133 23.89 -17.62 -30.32
N PRO A 134 24.12 -16.35 -29.95
CA PRO A 134 25.08 -15.42 -30.53
C PRO A 134 26.53 -15.79 -30.16
N LEU A 135 27.46 -15.50 -31.07
CA LEU A 135 28.89 -15.62 -30.78
C LEU A 135 29.35 -14.51 -29.82
N SER A 136 30.44 -14.75 -29.10
CA SER A 136 31.03 -13.77 -28.19
C SER A 136 31.39 -12.46 -28.90
N GLY A 137 31.83 -12.52 -30.16
CA GLY A 137 32.10 -11.34 -30.99
C GLY A 137 30.86 -10.45 -31.19
N GLU A 138 29.70 -11.05 -31.42
CA GLU A 138 28.44 -10.34 -31.68
C GLU A 138 27.92 -9.66 -30.41
N LEU A 139 27.99 -10.36 -29.27
CA LEU A 139 27.66 -9.80 -27.96
C LEU A 139 28.60 -8.65 -27.61
N LYS A 140 29.91 -8.79 -27.87
CA LYS A 140 30.90 -7.72 -27.63
C LYS A 140 30.61 -6.48 -28.47
N GLU A 141 30.26 -6.64 -29.74
CA GLU A 141 29.86 -5.53 -30.60
C GLU A 141 28.58 -4.86 -30.10
N TRP A 142 27.57 -5.65 -29.71
CA TRP A 142 26.33 -5.12 -29.14
C TRP A 142 26.60 -4.32 -27.86
N LEU A 143 27.42 -4.87 -26.95
CA LEU A 143 27.78 -4.22 -25.68
C LEU A 143 28.48 -2.88 -25.91
N LYS A 144 29.42 -2.82 -26.88
CA LYS A 144 30.09 -1.58 -27.27
C LYS A 144 29.11 -0.53 -27.80
N LEU A 145 28.20 -0.92 -28.69
CA LEU A 145 27.21 -0.02 -29.28
C LEU A 145 26.22 0.51 -28.23
N GLN A 146 25.84 -0.32 -27.27
CA GLN A 146 24.89 0.05 -26.21
C GLN A 146 25.55 0.76 -25.03
N TYR A 147 26.88 0.69 -24.87
CA TYR A 147 27.58 1.28 -23.73
C TYR A 147 27.31 2.79 -23.58
N THR A 148 27.44 3.55 -24.68
CA THR A 148 27.16 4.99 -24.70
C THR A 148 25.68 5.27 -24.40
N ALA A 149 24.76 4.47 -24.95
CA ALA A 149 23.33 4.63 -24.72
C ALA A 149 22.92 4.32 -23.27
N THR A 150 23.55 3.33 -22.65
CA THR A 150 23.29 2.92 -21.26
C THR A 150 23.98 3.84 -20.26
N PHE A 151 25.28 4.12 -20.40
CA PHE A 151 26.06 4.79 -19.34
C PHE A 151 26.48 6.25 -19.65
N GLU A 152 26.55 6.65 -20.93
CA GLU A 152 26.97 8.02 -21.30
C GLU A 152 25.77 8.96 -21.53
N LEU A 153 24.64 8.44 -22.03
CA LEU A 153 23.38 9.17 -22.11
C LEU A 153 22.71 9.32 -20.73
N GLU A 154 22.85 8.33 -19.84
CA GLU A 154 22.51 8.47 -18.42
C GLU A 154 23.38 9.54 -17.75
N LYS A 155 24.68 9.65 -18.07
CA LYS A 155 25.52 10.78 -17.63
C LYS A 155 25.03 12.13 -18.17
N LYS A 156 24.64 12.24 -19.44
CA LYS A 156 24.13 13.50 -20.02
C LYS A 156 22.73 13.90 -19.50
N ASN A 157 21.89 12.93 -19.16
CA ASN A 157 20.61 13.18 -18.48
C ASN A 157 20.80 13.45 -16.97
N SER A 158 21.86 12.90 -16.35
CA SER A 158 22.24 13.18 -14.96
C SER A 158 22.96 14.53 -14.79
N LEU A 159 23.54 15.11 -15.85
CA LEU A 159 24.33 16.34 -15.80
C LEU A 159 23.52 17.63 -16.04
N LYS A 160 22.21 17.55 -16.31
CA LYS A 160 21.33 18.75 -16.42
C LYS A 160 20.57 19.12 -15.15
N GLY A 161 20.83 18.44 -14.04
CA GLY A 161 20.59 19.01 -12.71
C GLY A 161 21.92 19.00 -11.99
N LEU A 162 22.28 20.08 -11.28
CA LEU A 162 23.20 19.94 -10.14
C LEU A 162 22.78 18.69 -9.35
N PRO A 163 23.70 17.93 -8.72
CA PRO A 163 23.32 16.88 -7.79
C PRO A 163 22.43 17.53 -6.74
N VAL A 164 21.13 17.38 -6.92
CA VAL A 164 20.15 17.74 -5.92
C VAL A 164 20.48 16.76 -4.82
N ARG A 165 21.16 17.24 -3.77
CA ARG A 165 21.24 16.49 -2.53
C ARG A 165 19.78 16.19 -2.16
N ILE A 166 19.37 14.93 -2.36
CA ILE A 166 18.07 14.43 -1.93
C ILE A 166 18.16 14.44 -0.42
N THR A 167 17.77 15.55 0.17
CA THR A 167 17.96 15.89 1.57
C THR A 167 16.60 16.17 2.16
N TYR A 168 16.46 15.80 3.42
CA TYR A 168 15.28 16.12 4.19
C TYR A 168 14.98 17.62 4.16
N GLU A 169 15.98 18.50 4.27
CA GLU A 169 15.79 19.96 4.29
C GLU A 169 15.17 20.49 3.00
N ARG A 170 15.51 19.89 1.85
CA ARG A 170 14.96 20.31 0.58
C ARG A 170 13.50 19.88 0.43
N LEU A 171 13.17 18.66 0.84
CA LEU A 171 11.77 18.20 0.89
C LEU A 171 10.98 19.09 1.85
N LYS A 172 11.50 19.32 3.06
CA LYS A 172 10.91 20.17 4.09
C LYS A 172 10.64 21.58 3.56
N LYS A 173 11.59 22.19 2.86
CA LYS A 173 11.38 23.49 2.23
C LYS A 173 10.18 23.52 1.29
N PHE A 174 10.01 22.50 0.43
CA PHE A 174 8.86 22.44 -0.46
C PHE A 174 7.53 22.25 0.28
N VAL A 175 7.56 21.53 1.41
CA VAL A 175 6.40 21.36 2.29
C VAL A 175 6.06 22.67 3.01
N ASP A 176 7.06 23.38 3.53
CA ASP A 176 6.92 24.68 4.20
C ASP A 176 6.39 25.76 3.23
N ASP A 177 6.86 25.73 1.97
CA ASP A 177 6.38 26.58 0.88
C ASP A 177 4.94 26.23 0.43
N ARG A 178 4.32 25.17 1.00
CA ARG A 178 2.98 24.66 0.67
C ARG A 178 2.77 24.32 -0.82
N ASP A 179 3.84 23.95 -1.53
CA ASP A 179 3.81 23.66 -2.97
C ASP A 179 3.61 22.15 -3.22
N SER A 180 2.34 21.72 -3.29
CA SER A 180 2.00 20.29 -3.44
C SER A 180 2.61 19.69 -4.71
N SER A 181 2.65 20.44 -5.81
CA SER A 181 3.19 19.97 -7.09
C SER A 181 4.69 19.73 -7.01
N LYS A 182 5.45 20.59 -6.34
CA LYS A 182 6.88 20.36 -6.11
C LYS A 182 7.14 19.22 -5.15
N VAL A 183 6.36 19.10 -4.09
CA VAL A 183 6.46 17.95 -3.15
C VAL A 183 6.18 16.66 -3.92
N HIS A 184 5.12 16.62 -4.74
CA HIS A 184 4.76 15.47 -5.54
C HIS A 184 5.83 15.10 -6.57
N ALA A 185 6.33 16.09 -7.32
CA ALA A 185 7.40 15.88 -8.29
C ALA A 185 8.68 15.36 -7.62
N PHE A 186 9.02 15.89 -6.43
CA PHE A 186 10.18 15.45 -5.66
C PHE A 186 10.03 14.00 -5.20
N LEU A 187 8.95 13.66 -4.49
CA LEU A 187 8.74 12.32 -3.96
C LEU A 187 8.56 11.27 -5.07
N SER A 188 7.93 11.63 -6.20
CA SER A 188 7.77 10.73 -7.34
C SER A 188 9.06 10.47 -8.11
N SER A 189 9.95 11.45 -8.18
CA SER A 189 11.22 11.34 -8.92
C SER A 189 12.34 10.72 -8.08
N TYR A 190 12.37 11.03 -6.79
CA TYR A 190 13.53 10.74 -5.92
C TYR A 190 13.19 9.82 -4.74
N GLY A 191 11.91 9.64 -4.42
CA GLY A 191 11.50 8.92 -3.21
C GLY A 191 11.72 9.74 -1.93
N TRP A 192 11.66 9.06 -0.79
CA TRP A 192 11.89 9.65 0.53
C TRP A 192 13.41 9.74 0.82
N PRO A 193 13.94 10.91 1.22
CA PRO A 193 15.31 11.03 1.69
C PRO A 193 15.64 10.05 2.82
N GLU A 194 16.88 9.55 2.90
CA GLU A 194 17.28 8.57 3.93
C GLU A 194 17.23 9.16 5.35
N ASP A 195 17.52 10.45 5.47
CA ASP A 195 17.54 11.25 6.70
C ASP A 195 16.17 11.84 7.07
N THR A 196 15.08 11.37 6.43
CA THR A 196 13.74 11.95 6.63
C THR A 196 13.28 11.83 8.08
N ASN A 197 12.98 12.96 8.70
CA ASN A 197 12.22 13.00 9.94
C ASN A 197 10.72 12.85 9.67
N PHE A 198 10.24 11.60 9.69
CA PHE A 198 8.83 11.26 9.45
C PHE A 198 7.87 11.80 10.52
N GLU A 199 8.33 11.99 11.76
CA GLU A 199 7.50 12.54 12.85
C GLU A 199 7.05 13.96 12.54
N GLU A 200 7.98 14.76 12.01
CA GLU A 200 7.77 16.15 11.71
C GLU A 200 7.03 16.36 10.38
N ILE A 201 7.38 15.59 9.34
CA ILE A 201 6.94 15.93 7.98
C ILE A 201 5.63 15.28 7.54
N ILE A 202 5.23 14.16 8.16
CA ILE A 202 4.02 13.41 7.75
C ILE A 202 2.75 14.25 7.85
N PRO A 203 2.46 14.98 8.94
CA PRO A 203 1.22 15.75 9.04
C PRO A 203 1.05 16.76 7.90
N ASP A 204 2.12 17.50 7.57
CA ASP A 204 2.06 18.54 6.54
C ASP A 204 2.07 17.97 5.11
N VAL A 205 2.88 16.93 4.82
CA VAL A 205 2.85 16.26 3.52
C VAL A 205 1.49 15.62 3.27
N LEU A 206 0.95 14.92 4.27
CA LEU A 206 -0.36 14.31 4.17
C LEU A 206 -1.44 15.37 3.93
N GLY A 207 -1.42 16.47 4.68
CA GLY A 207 -2.33 17.60 4.48
C GLY A 207 -2.27 18.13 3.05
N LEU A 208 -1.08 18.45 2.53
CA LEU A 208 -0.90 18.97 1.18
C LEU A 208 -1.44 18.02 0.09
N TYR A 209 -1.16 16.73 0.23
CA TYR A 209 -1.66 15.74 -0.72
C TYR A 209 -3.19 15.60 -0.65
N LEU A 210 -3.77 15.56 0.55
CA LEU A 210 -5.21 15.41 0.70
C LEU A 210 -5.96 16.66 0.22
N ASP A 211 -5.38 17.86 0.37
CA ASP A 211 -6.03 19.12 0.00
C ASP A 211 -5.86 19.48 -1.49
N HIS A 212 -4.73 19.13 -2.11
CA HIS A 212 -4.35 19.68 -3.42
C HIS A 212 -4.04 18.65 -4.51
N GLU A 213 -3.73 17.40 -4.16
CA GLU A 213 -3.37 16.39 -5.16
C GLU A 213 -4.56 15.54 -5.60
N GLU A 214 -4.46 14.99 -6.82
CA GLU A 214 -5.43 14.00 -7.30
C GLU A 214 -5.38 12.72 -6.45
N TRP A 215 -6.52 12.06 -6.31
CA TRP A 215 -6.62 10.83 -5.51
C TRP A 215 -5.67 9.71 -5.98
N SER A 216 -5.37 9.66 -7.28
CA SER A 216 -4.40 8.73 -7.85
C SER A 216 -2.99 8.97 -7.28
N ASN A 217 -2.60 10.23 -7.12
CA ASN A 217 -1.33 10.66 -6.54
C ASN A 217 -1.31 10.43 -5.02
N VAL A 218 -2.42 10.70 -4.33
CA VAL A 218 -2.58 10.39 -2.91
C VAL A 218 -2.33 8.90 -2.64
N LYS A 219 -2.96 8.00 -3.42
CA LYS A 219 -2.75 6.56 -3.27
C LYS A 219 -1.29 6.15 -3.45
N LYS A 220 -0.62 6.67 -4.50
CA LYS A 220 0.80 6.39 -4.74
C LYS A 220 1.68 6.86 -3.59
N MET A 221 1.40 8.05 -3.06
CA MET A 221 2.12 8.59 -1.90
C MET A 221 1.89 7.75 -0.65
N LEU A 222 0.65 7.33 -0.35
CA LEU A 222 0.35 6.47 0.80
C LEU A 222 1.05 5.10 0.71
N ILE A 223 1.12 4.51 -0.49
CA ILE A 223 1.89 3.28 -0.74
C ILE A 223 3.37 3.53 -0.51
N SER A 224 3.93 4.61 -1.07
CA SER A 224 5.34 4.97 -0.87
C SER A 224 5.67 5.21 0.61
N LEU A 225 4.78 5.90 1.33
CA LEU A 225 4.90 6.16 2.76
C LEU A 225 4.83 4.87 3.58
N SER A 226 3.90 3.96 3.25
CA SER A 226 3.77 2.67 3.91
C SER A 226 5.03 1.81 3.81
N ALA A 227 5.76 1.90 2.70
CA ALA A 227 7.01 1.19 2.52
C ALA A 227 8.12 1.68 3.48
N GLN A 228 8.00 2.90 4.02
CA GLN A 228 8.93 3.44 5.01
C GLN A 228 8.57 3.05 6.45
N SER A 229 7.41 2.42 6.68
CA SER A 229 6.92 2.11 8.02
C SER A 229 7.87 1.27 8.88
N ALA A 230 8.66 0.39 8.25
CA ALA A 230 9.68 -0.40 8.92
C ALA A 230 10.79 0.45 9.58
N LYS A 231 11.03 1.67 9.07
CA LYS A 231 12.06 2.58 9.58
C LYS A 231 11.60 3.42 10.77
N TRP A 232 10.30 3.40 11.09
CA TRP A 232 9.75 4.25 12.16
C TRP A 232 9.94 3.66 13.56
N GLN A 233 10.35 2.39 13.67
CA GLN A 233 10.42 1.71 14.95
C GLN A 233 11.44 2.37 15.88
N LYS A 234 10.98 2.83 17.05
CA LYS A 234 11.85 3.32 18.12
C LYS A 234 12.19 2.15 19.05
N PRO A 235 13.47 1.94 19.43
CA PRO A 235 13.86 0.86 20.36
C PRO A 235 13.13 0.91 21.69
N ASP A 236 12.83 2.13 22.17
CA ASP A 236 12.23 2.40 23.46
C ASP A 236 10.69 2.45 23.43
N ASP A 237 10.11 2.63 22.23
CA ASP A 237 8.66 2.63 22.01
C ASP A 237 8.33 1.86 20.72
N PRO A 238 8.12 0.54 20.83
CA PRO A 238 7.74 -0.29 19.69
C PRO A 238 6.34 0.03 19.16
N THR A 239 5.50 0.78 19.90
CA THR A 239 4.17 1.24 19.49
C THR A 239 4.20 2.55 18.71
N TYR A 240 5.38 3.16 18.65
CA TYR A 240 5.56 4.43 18.00
C TYR A 240 5.27 4.32 16.50
N SER A 241 4.34 5.17 16.05
CA SER A 241 4.12 5.45 14.64
C SER A 241 3.89 6.96 14.46
N PRO A 242 4.54 7.60 13.47
CA PRO A 242 4.25 8.98 13.10
C PRO A 242 2.88 9.09 12.40
N MET A 243 2.36 7.99 11.84
CA MET A 243 0.97 7.90 11.44
C MET A 243 0.09 7.67 12.68
N LYS A 244 -0.85 8.58 12.91
CA LYS A 244 -1.85 8.52 13.98
C LYS A 244 -3.21 8.15 13.42
N ASN A 245 -4.10 7.66 14.27
CA ASN A 245 -5.43 7.20 13.89
C ASN A 245 -6.29 8.30 13.21
N TYR A 246 -6.18 9.55 13.68
CA TYR A 246 -6.89 10.68 13.06
C TYR A 246 -6.37 10.99 11.64
N HIS A 247 -5.12 10.67 11.30
CA HIS A 247 -4.64 10.75 9.92
C HIS A 247 -5.39 9.76 9.02
N LEU A 248 -5.64 8.54 9.50
CA LEU A 248 -6.41 7.53 8.75
C LEU A 248 -7.85 8.00 8.54
N LEU A 249 -8.48 8.57 9.57
CA LEU A 249 -9.81 9.16 9.45
C LEU A 249 -9.85 10.32 8.44
N HIS A 250 -8.83 11.17 8.43
CA HIS A 250 -8.71 12.25 7.45
C HIS A 250 -8.63 11.70 6.02
N ILE A 251 -7.83 10.65 5.80
CA ILE A 251 -7.73 10.00 4.48
C ILE A 251 -9.10 9.45 4.04
N LEU A 252 -9.81 8.77 4.93
CA LEU A 252 -11.16 8.25 4.65
C LEU A 252 -12.16 9.37 4.37
N ARG A 253 -12.06 10.50 5.10
CA ARG A 253 -12.86 11.69 4.84
C ARG A 253 -12.59 12.24 3.45
N ARG A 254 -11.32 12.36 3.05
CA ARG A 254 -10.97 12.82 1.70
C ARG A 254 -11.49 11.86 0.63
N MET A 255 -11.41 10.54 0.86
CA MET A 255 -11.97 9.54 -0.03
C MET A 255 -13.49 9.67 -0.17
N SER A 256 -14.20 10.01 0.91
CA SER A 256 -15.65 10.23 0.87
C SER A 256 -16.08 11.37 -0.06
N ASN A 257 -15.14 12.24 -0.46
CA ASN A 257 -15.35 13.30 -1.45
C ASN A 257 -15.08 12.87 -2.89
N GLU A 258 -14.55 11.66 -3.12
CA GLU A 258 -14.27 11.15 -4.46
C GLU A 258 -15.53 10.65 -5.17
N GLY A 259 -15.63 10.94 -6.47
CA GLY A 259 -16.79 10.58 -7.30
C GLY A 259 -18.02 11.48 -7.09
N GLU A 260 -19.03 11.32 -7.95
CA GLU A 260 -20.27 12.12 -7.92
C GLU A 260 -21.19 11.73 -6.74
N GLU A 261 -21.28 10.43 -6.46
CA GLU A 261 -22.07 9.88 -5.35
C GLU A 261 -21.18 9.23 -4.29
N ILE A 262 -21.58 9.35 -3.02
CA ILE A 262 -20.90 8.68 -1.93
C ILE A 262 -21.17 7.18 -1.95
N SER A 263 -20.11 6.38 -1.84
CA SER A 263 -20.20 4.94 -1.66
C SER A 263 -19.56 4.54 -0.34
N VAL A 264 -20.40 4.32 0.67
CA VAL A 264 -19.95 3.91 2.02
C VAL A 264 -19.22 2.57 1.96
N VAL A 265 -19.68 1.64 1.12
CA VAL A 265 -19.01 0.36 0.87
C VAL A 265 -17.57 0.55 0.35
N LYS A 266 -17.33 1.50 -0.56
CA LYS A 266 -15.96 1.80 -1.02
C LYS A 266 -15.09 2.34 0.13
N ILE A 267 -15.64 3.19 0.99
CA ILE A 267 -14.94 3.72 2.17
C ILE A 267 -14.58 2.58 3.13
N ILE A 268 -15.52 1.65 3.39
CA ILE A 268 -15.28 0.46 4.22
C ILE A 268 -14.14 -0.38 3.65
N ASN A 269 -14.19 -0.71 2.36
CA ASN A 269 -13.14 -1.48 1.70
C ASN A 269 -11.77 -0.79 1.78
N TYR A 270 -11.75 0.54 1.65
CA TYR A 270 -10.52 1.29 1.76
C TYR A 270 -10.02 1.41 3.21
N ALA A 271 -10.90 1.37 4.21
CA ALA A 271 -10.46 1.29 5.61
C ALA A 271 -9.66 0.00 5.87
N TYR A 272 -10.07 -1.13 5.30
CA TYR A 272 -9.27 -2.36 5.31
C TYR A 272 -7.94 -2.20 4.55
N GLU A 273 -7.96 -1.52 3.40
CA GLU A 273 -6.72 -1.24 2.63
C GLU A 273 -5.76 -0.35 3.43
N LEU A 274 -6.24 0.72 4.08
CA LEU A 274 -5.43 1.56 4.95
C LEU A 274 -4.84 0.79 6.11
N ARG A 275 -5.62 -0.13 6.71
CA ARG A 275 -5.11 -1.01 7.76
C ARG A 275 -4.05 -1.97 7.21
N ARG A 276 -4.15 -2.40 5.96
CA ARG A 276 -3.10 -3.21 5.30
C ARG A 276 -1.83 -2.40 5.01
N LEU A 277 -1.97 -1.14 4.59
CA LEU A 277 -0.86 -0.24 4.30
C LEU A 277 -0.12 0.19 5.57
N PHE A 278 -0.84 0.40 6.66
CA PHE A 278 -0.26 0.74 7.96
C PHE A 278 -0.62 -0.37 8.96
N PRO A 279 -0.01 -1.56 8.80
CA PRO A 279 -0.41 -2.76 9.51
C PRO A 279 -0.03 -2.76 10.97
N GLU A 280 -0.61 -3.76 11.66
CA GLU A 280 -0.23 -4.22 12.98
C GLU A 280 1.28 -4.56 13.00
N GLY A 281 2.03 -3.97 13.91
CA GLY A 281 3.41 -4.39 14.17
C GLY A 281 3.37 -5.69 14.98
N LEU A 282 3.80 -6.80 14.37
CA LEU A 282 4.01 -8.05 15.11
C LEU A 282 5.42 -8.03 15.70
N PHE A 283 5.53 -7.84 17.02
CA PHE A 283 6.81 -7.94 17.72
C PHE A 283 6.89 -9.28 18.46
N LEU A 284 7.89 -10.09 18.13
CA LEU A 284 8.28 -11.26 18.90
C LEU A 284 9.25 -10.82 19.99
N ILE A 285 8.78 -10.62 21.22
CA ILE A 285 9.68 -10.44 22.36
C ILE A 285 10.24 -11.82 22.72
N GLN A 286 11.46 -12.14 22.28
CA GLN A 286 12.18 -13.30 22.79
C GLN A 286 12.81 -12.93 24.14
N ARG A 287 11.99 -12.91 25.21
CA ARG A 287 12.48 -12.95 26.59
C ARG A 287 12.31 -14.36 27.13
N GLN A 288 13.37 -14.84 27.78
CA GLN A 288 13.55 -16.17 28.36
C GLN A 288 12.24 -16.92 28.63
N SER A 289 12.04 -18.01 27.87
CA SER A 289 11.11 -19.12 28.16
C SER A 289 9.60 -18.90 27.97
N LYS A 290 9.11 -17.75 27.50
CA LYS A 290 7.69 -17.60 27.10
C LYS A 290 7.56 -16.69 25.88
N LEU A 291 7.11 -17.28 24.76
CA LEU A 291 6.75 -16.53 23.55
C LEU A 291 5.47 -15.74 23.83
N ALA A 292 5.61 -14.48 24.24
CA ALA A 292 4.48 -13.55 24.33
C ALA A 292 4.38 -12.77 23.02
N VAL A 293 3.32 -13.03 22.25
CA VAL A 293 2.95 -12.19 21.10
C VAL A 293 2.28 -10.94 21.67
N MET A 294 3.04 -9.86 21.85
CA MET A 294 2.48 -8.57 22.20
C MET A 294 2.09 -7.86 20.90
N LYS A 295 0.79 -7.72 20.69
CA LYS A 295 0.24 -6.98 19.54
C LYS A 295 0.51 -5.50 19.75
N ILE A 296 1.22 -4.88 18.82
CA ILE A 296 1.58 -3.47 18.92
C ILE A 296 1.04 -2.78 17.68
N PHE A 297 0.15 -1.82 17.89
CA PHE A 297 -0.60 -1.22 16.80
C PHE A 297 -0.04 0.14 16.40
N ALA A 298 0.29 0.31 15.12
CA ALA A 298 0.51 1.63 14.55
C ALA A 298 -0.85 2.34 14.37
N ALA A 299 -0.89 3.65 14.63
CA ALA A 299 -2.05 4.50 14.39
C ALA A 299 -3.36 4.01 15.04
N THR A 300 -3.32 3.42 16.24
CA THR A 300 -4.53 3.13 17.00
C THR A 300 -5.07 4.36 17.70
N ALA A 301 -6.38 4.33 17.95
CA ALA A 301 -6.98 5.29 18.85
C ALA A 301 -6.32 5.18 20.23
N ASN A 302 -5.75 6.30 20.68
CA ASN A 302 -5.25 6.46 22.04
C ASN A 302 -5.87 7.73 22.65
N TYR A 303 -5.69 7.89 23.96
CA TYR A 303 -6.26 9.03 24.67
C TYR A 303 -5.57 10.37 24.32
N ASP A 304 -4.27 10.36 24.02
CA ASP A 304 -3.48 11.54 23.66
C ASP A 304 -3.96 12.17 22.34
N THR A 305 -4.47 11.37 21.40
CA THR A 305 -5.01 11.85 20.12
C THR A 305 -6.54 12.01 20.13
N PHE A 306 -7.17 11.91 21.31
CA PHE A 306 -8.63 11.87 21.43
C PHE A 306 -9.34 13.04 20.74
N PHE A 307 -8.93 14.28 20.99
CA PHE A 307 -9.60 15.46 20.41
C PHE A 307 -9.47 15.53 18.89
N ASN A 308 -8.29 15.19 18.34
CA ASN A 308 -8.09 15.14 16.89
C ASN A 308 -8.95 14.05 16.26
N THR A 309 -9.02 12.88 16.90
CA THR A 309 -9.87 11.75 16.49
C THR A 309 -11.34 12.15 16.50
N LEU A 310 -11.79 12.78 17.59
CA LEU A 310 -13.14 13.29 17.78
C LEU A 310 -13.54 14.26 16.67
N HIS A 311 -12.66 15.19 16.34
CA HIS A 311 -12.89 16.13 15.26
C HIS A 311 -13.01 15.42 13.90
N GLU A 312 -12.08 14.51 13.60
CA GLU A 312 -12.00 13.86 12.29
C GLU A 312 -13.16 12.88 12.03
N TYR A 313 -13.55 12.05 13.00
CA TYR A 313 -14.68 11.16 12.78
C TYR A 313 -15.99 11.94 12.63
N ASN A 314 -16.19 13.04 13.36
CA ASN A 314 -17.40 13.85 13.23
C ASN A 314 -17.48 14.48 11.83
N ARG A 315 -16.34 14.91 11.28
CA ARG A 315 -16.28 15.43 9.91
C ARG A 315 -16.51 14.35 8.86
N LEU A 316 -15.95 13.15 9.05
CA LEU A 316 -16.18 12.01 8.16
C LEU A 316 -17.68 11.65 8.10
N PHE A 317 -18.31 11.39 9.24
CA PHE A 317 -19.72 11.00 9.27
C PHE A 317 -20.64 12.18 8.90
N GLY A 318 -20.30 13.41 9.28
CA GLY A 318 -20.98 14.61 8.80
C GLY A 318 -21.03 14.67 7.27
N LYS A 319 -19.89 14.43 6.61
CA LYS A 319 -19.80 14.35 5.15
C LYS A 319 -20.62 13.21 4.57
N CYS A 320 -20.62 12.04 5.22
CA CYS A 320 -21.47 10.93 4.80
C CYS A 320 -22.95 11.33 4.77
N PHE A 321 -23.45 12.03 5.78
CA PHE A 321 -24.85 12.47 5.82
C PHE A 321 -25.17 13.63 4.88
N GLU A 322 -24.24 14.56 4.68
CA GLU A 322 -24.40 15.66 3.72
C GLU A 322 -24.55 15.13 2.29
N ARG A 323 -23.73 14.15 1.90
CA ARG A 323 -23.72 13.57 0.56
C ARG A 323 -24.80 12.50 0.31
N LEU A 324 -25.63 12.21 1.29
CA LEU A 324 -26.80 11.34 1.18
C LEU A 324 -28.09 12.19 1.17
N PRO A 325 -28.47 12.85 0.06
CA PRO A 325 -29.59 13.79 0.03
C PRO A 325 -30.93 13.15 0.42
N ASN A 326 -31.16 11.90 0.00
CA ASN A 326 -32.34 11.09 0.35
C ASN A 326 -31.86 9.79 1.02
N PRO A 327 -31.53 9.80 2.32
CA PRO A 327 -31.03 8.60 2.98
C PRO A 327 -32.16 7.58 3.08
N SER A 328 -31.93 6.37 2.59
CA SER A 328 -32.77 5.21 2.89
C SER A 328 -32.29 4.52 4.17
N VAL A 329 -33.10 3.62 4.73
CA VAL A 329 -32.71 2.83 5.91
C VAL A 329 -31.43 2.04 5.62
N GLU A 330 -31.30 1.49 4.41
CA GLU A 330 -30.11 0.74 3.98
C GLU A 330 -28.85 1.62 3.99
N LYS A 331 -28.97 2.88 3.56
CA LYS A 331 -27.83 3.82 3.57
C LYS A 331 -27.42 4.25 4.98
N ILE A 332 -28.37 4.32 5.90
CA ILE A 332 -28.07 4.53 7.32
C ILE A 332 -27.36 3.31 7.89
N ASP A 333 -27.83 2.11 7.58
CA ASP A 333 -27.21 0.86 8.01
C ASP A 333 -25.79 0.71 7.47
N GLU A 334 -25.53 1.07 6.20
CA GLU A 334 -24.18 1.15 5.65
C GLU A 334 -23.26 2.08 6.49
N CYS A 335 -23.77 3.22 6.97
CA CYS A 335 -23.00 4.14 7.81
C CYS A 335 -22.73 3.56 9.21
N ILE A 336 -23.68 2.80 9.77
CA ILE A 336 -23.49 2.07 11.03
C ILE A 336 -22.42 0.98 10.83
N ASP A 337 -22.43 0.28 9.71
CA ASP A 337 -21.44 -0.74 9.37
C ASP A 337 -20.05 -0.15 9.15
N LEU A 338 -19.96 1.05 8.58
CA LEU A 338 -18.71 1.82 8.55
C LEU A 338 -18.22 2.11 9.97
N LEU A 339 -19.07 2.63 10.85
CA LEU A 339 -18.69 2.91 12.25
C LEU A 339 -18.19 1.65 12.97
N ARG A 340 -18.95 0.54 12.87
CA ARG A 340 -18.56 -0.76 13.42
C ARG A 340 -17.23 -1.24 12.86
N THR A 341 -17.01 -1.08 11.56
CA THR A 341 -15.75 -1.47 10.91
C THR A 341 -14.58 -0.64 11.43
N LEU A 342 -14.72 0.69 11.55
CA LEU A 342 -13.65 1.54 12.07
C LEU A 342 -13.28 1.21 13.52
N ILE A 343 -14.26 0.82 14.34
CA ILE A 343 -14.04 0.35 15.71
C ILE A 343 -13.35 -1.03 15.70
N LYS A 344 -13.82 -1.96 14.88
CA LYS A 344 -13.23 -3.30 14.74
C LYS A 344 -11.78 -3.25 14.26
N LEU A 345 -11.45 -2.29 13.40
CA LEU A 345 -10.08 -2.06 12.90
C LEU A 345 -9.24 -1.21 13.87
N GLU A 346 -9.80 -0.78 15.00
CA GLU A 346 -9.17 0.09 16.01
C GLU A 346 -8.66 1.43 15.47
N ILE A 347 -9.19 1.86 14.31
CA ILE A 347 -8.97 3.18 13.73
C ILE A 347 -9.72 4.23 14.56
N LEU A 348 -10.86 3.83 15.13
CA LEU A 348 -11.71 4.65 15.97
C LEU A 348 -11.99 3.95 17.30
N GLN A 349 -11.93 4.70 18.39
CA GLN A 349 -12.45 4.29 19.68
C GLN A 349 -13.47 5.33 20.15
N LEU A 350 -14.66 4.87 20.52
CA LEU A 350 -15.69 5.74 21.07
C LEU A 350 -15.45 5.92 22.58
N HIS A 351 -15.46 7.18 23.02
CA HIS A 351 -15.40 7.51 24.44
C HIS A 351 -16.79 7.29 25.08
N PRO A 352 -16.90 7.00 26.38
CA PRO A 352 -18.20 6.90 27.05
C PRO A 352 -19.12 8.13 26.86
N ASN A 353 -18.50 9.31 26.75
CA ASN A 353 -19.18 10.58 26.46
C ASN A 353 -19.22 10.92 24.95
N GLU A 354 -19.19 9.93 24.06
CA GLU A 354 -19.29 10.16 22.62
C GLU A 354 -20.62 10.83 22.24
N THR A 355 -20.57 11.71 21.25
CA THR A 355 -21.74 12.44 20.74
C THR A 355 -22.14 12.02 19.33
N LEU A 356 -21.40 11.09 18.72
CA LEU A 356 -21.60 10.65 17.34
C LEU A 356 -22.96 9.99 17.17
N THR A 357 -23.31 9.08 18.09
CA THR A 357 -24.61 8.39 18.02
C THR A 357 -25.76 9.39 18.16
N SER A 358 -25.65 10.37 19.05
CA SER A 358 -26.64 11.46 19.17
C SER A 358 -26.82 12.25 17.88
N VAL A 359 -25.74 12.49 17.13
CA VAL A 359 -25.78 13.13 15.80
C VAL A 359 -26.44 12.23 14.76
N PHE A 360 -26.08 10.95 14.71
CA PHE A 360 -26.73 9.95 13.84
C PHE A 360 -28.24 9.93 14.06
N ILE A 361 -28.67 9.77 15.31
CA ILE A 361 -30.10 9.72 15.67
C ILE A 361 -30.80 11.02 15.29
N GLY A 362 -30.17 12.17 15.52
CA GLY A 362 -30.74 13.47 15.12
C GLY A 362 -30.96 13.60 13.61
N ASN A 363 -30.02 13.07 12.80
CA ASN A 363 -30.15 13.06 11.34
C ASN A 363 -31.24 12.11 10.86
N VAL A 364 -31.27 10.88 11.39
CA VAL A 364 -32.32 9.89 11.05
C VAL A 364 -33.70 10.42 11.44
N LEU A 365 -33.83 10.98 12.65
CA LEU A 365 -35.08 11.52 13.14
C LEU A 365 -35.63 12.65 12.25
N ARG A 366 -34.74 13.51 11.73
CA ARG A 366 -35.13 14.63 10.86
C ARG A 366 -35.55 14.17 9.46
N ARG A 367 -34.94 13.09 8.94
CA ARG A 367 -35.09 12.68 7.53
C ARG A 367 -35.99 11.47 7.32
N LEU A 368 -36.02 10.53 8.27
CA LEU A 368 -36.76 9.26 8.20
C LEU A 368 -37.86 9.13 9.27
N GLY A 369 -37.83 9.99 10.30
CA GLY A 369 -38.87 10.04 11.32
C GLY A 369 -38.55 9.24 12.59
N TRP A 370 -39.54 9.17 13.48
CA TRP A 370 -39.37 8.68 14.85
C TRP A 370 -39.04 7.19 14.94
N GLU A 371 -39.79 6.34 14.23
CA GLU A 371 -39.65 4.88 14.32
C GLU A 371 -38.26 4.44 13.89
N GLU A 372 -37.77 4.94 12.76
CA GLU A 372 -36.42 4.62 12.28
C GLU A 372 -35.31 5.18 13.19
N ALA A 373 -35.54 6.33 13.84
CA ALA A 373 -34.59 6.86 14.82
C ALA A 373 -34.50 5.98 16.07
N VAL A 374 -35.62 5.43 16.53
CA VAL A 374 -35.64 4.46 17.64
C VAL A 374 -34.95 3.16 17.24
N ASN A 375 -35.25 2.62 16.05
CA ASN A 375 -34.61 1.41 15.53
C ASN A 375 -33.09 1.58 15.42
N THR A 376 -32.64 2.73 14.90
CA THR A 376 -31.21 3.07 14.79
C THR A 376 -30.55 3.15 16.17
N TRP A 377 -31.22 3.78 17.14
CA TRP A 377 -30.71 3.85 18.51
C TRP A 377 -30.59 2.46 19.16
N MET A 378 -31.58 1.58 18.96
CA MET A 378 -31.52 0.19 19.42
C MET A 378 -30.36 -0.60 18.78
N LYS A 379 -30.03 -0.33 17.50
CA LYS A 379 -28.87 -0.93 16.82
C LYS A 379 -27.54 -0.46 17.42
N PHE A 380 -27.44 0.80 17.88
CA PHE A 380 -26.26 1.31 18.60
C PHE A 380 -26.16 0.74 20.01
N GLN A 381 -27.27 0.64 20.72
CA GLN A 381 -27.30 0.06 22.06
C GLN A 381 -26.86 -1.40 22.04
N SER A 382 -27.46 -2.20 21.15
CA SER A 382 -27.17 -3.64 21.08
C SER A 382 -25.83 -3.98 20.41
N GLY A 383 -25.41 -3.19 19.42
CA GLY A 383 -24.21 -3.49 18.62
C GLY A 383 -22.93 -2.79 19.09
N LEU A 384 -23.03 -1.62 19.73
CA LEU A 384 -21.88 -0.80 20.14
C LEU A 384 -21.93 -0.39 21.62
N TYR A 385 -22.95 -0.83 22.38
CA TYR A 385 -23.18 -0.43 23.78
C TYR A 385 -23.22 1.11 23.97
N CYS A 386 -23.65 1.84 22.93
CA CYS A 386 -23.72 3.30 22.95
C CYS A 386 -25.16 3.77 23.18
N SER A 387 -25.43 4.30 24.37
CA SER A 387 -26.79 4.74 24.76
C SER A 387 -27.06 6.22 24.51
N ASN A 388 -26.04 7.04 24.26
CA ASN A 388 -26.12 8.52 24.27
C ASN A 388 -27.11 9.10 23.25
N GLY A 389 -27.43 8.36 22.18
CA GLY A 389 -28.49 8.70 21.23
C GLY A 389 -29.87 8.92 21.85
N ILE A 390 -30.15 8.33 23.01
CA ILE A 390 -31.44 8.47 23.71
C ILE A 390 -31.74 9.91 24.10
N VAL A 391 -30.71 10.72 24.39
CA VAL A 391 -30.87 12.13 24.77
C VAL A 391 -31.53 12.92 23.65
N THR A 392 -31.17 12.63 22.40
CA THR A 392 -31.76 13.27 21.21
C THR A 392 -33.24 12.90 21.07
N LEU A 393 -33.58 11.63 21.27
CA LEU A 393 -34.98 11.14 21.22
C LEU A 393 -35.84 11.80 22.31
N LEU A 394 -35.34 11.84 23.55
CA LEU A 394 -36.04 12.48 24.66
C LEU A 394 -36.26 13.97 24.42
N ARG A 395 -35.23 14.68 23.94
CA ARG A 395 -35.34 16.11 23.61
C ARG A 395 -36.43 16.34 22.55
N PHE A 396 -36.50 15.49 21.53
CA PHE A 396 -37.54 15.58 20.51
C PHE A 396 -38.94 15.40 21.11
N CYS A 397 -39.16 14.37 21.94
CA CYS A 397 -40.46 14.16 22.58
C CYS A 397 -40.89 15.34 23.46
N LEU A 398 -39.95 15.89 24.24
CA LEU A 398 -40.19 17.05 25.11
C LEU A 398 -40.55 18.31 24.30
N SER A 399 -39.98 18.46 23.10
CA SER A 399 -40.25 19.61 22.23
C SER A 399 -41.64 19.58 21.58
N GLN A 400 -42.19 18.40 21.27
CA GLN A 400 -43.46 18.28 20.55
C GLN A 400 -44.72 18.41 21.43
N LYS A 401 -44.62 18.15 22.74
CA LYS A 401 -45.75 18.24 23.71
C LYS A 401 -47.07 17.56 23.28
N THR A 402 -47.02 16.49 22.47
CA THR A 402 -48.20 15.74 22.02
C THR A 402 -48.50 14.54 22.93
N GLU A 403 -49.73 13.99 22.89
CA GLU A 403 -50.05 12.75 23.62
C GLU A 403 -49.23 11.54 23.15
N ALA A 404 -48.84 11.51 21.87
CA ALA A 404 -47.88 10.54 21.35
C ALA A 404 -46.49 10.73 21.98
N SER A 405 -46.03 11.97 22.16
CA SER A 405 -44.72 12.23 22.78
C SER A 405 -44.69 11.89 24.28
N LYS A 406 -45.79 12.06 25.01
CA LYS A 406 -45.92 11.60 26.41
C LYS A 406 -45.79 10.08 26.55
N ARG A 407 -46.38 9.32 25.63
CA ARG A 407 -46.23 7.84 25.57
C ARG A 407 -44.80 7.43 25.22
N ASN A 408 -44.17 8.10 24.27
CA ASN A 408 -42.79 7.81 23.86
C ASN A 408 -41.75 8.11 24.97
N ILE A 409 -42.01 9.09 25.85
CA ILE A 409 -41.16 9.36 27.02
C ILE A 409 -41.16 8.18 28.01
N GLN A 410 -42.28 7.44 28.12
CA GLN A 410 -42.33 6.25 28.98
C GLN A 410 -41.37 5.17 28.47
N TYR A 411 -41.28 4.96 27.15
CA TYR A 411 -40.30 4.05 26.54
C TYR A 411 -38.86 4.46 26.86
N GLY A 412 -38.50 5.74 26.69
CA GLY A 412 -37.15 6.21 27.03
C GLY A 412 -36.81 6.08 28.52
N LYS A 413 -37.80 6.23 29.42
CA LYS A 413 -37.63 6.06 30.87
C LYS A 413 -37.42 4.59 31.25
N PHE A 414 -38.12 3.65 30.60
CA PHE A 414 -37.95 2.21 30.82
C PHE A 414 -36.58 1.73 30.34
N SER A 415 -36.08 2.23 29.22
CA SER A 415 -34.77 1.83 28.69
C SER A 415 -33.57 2.31 29.51
N LEU A 416 -33.71 3.42 30.25
CA LEU A 416 -32.66 3.92 31.18
C LEU A 416 -32.63 3.17 32.51
N LEU A 417 -33.73 2.50 32.88
CA LEU A 417 -33.87 1.76 34.15
C LEU A 417 -33.32 0.33 34.09
N PHE A 418 -32.98 -0.16 32.90
CA PHE A 418 -32.32 -1.45 32.70
C PHE A 418 -30.98 -1.25 31.96
N PRO A 419 -29.91 -0.83 32.65
CA PRO A 419 -28.57 -1.04 32.10
C PRO A 419 -28.42 -2.56 31.92
N SER A 420 -28.16 -3.00 30.69
CA SER A 420 -27.83 -4.40 30.42
C SER A 420 -26.56 -4.78 31.22
N PRO A 421 -26.46 -6.03 31.72
CA PRO A 421 -25.49 -6.47 32.72
C PRO A 421 -24.02 -6.36 32.29
#